data_AF-A0A842YAT3-F1
#
_entry.id   AF-A0A842YAT3-F1
#
_cell.length_a   1.000
_cell.length_b   1.000
_cell.length_c   1.000
_cell.angle_alpha   90.00
_cell.angle_beta   90.00
_cell.angle_gamma   90.00
#
_symmetry.space_group_name_H-M   'P 1'
#
loop_
_entity.id
_entity.type
_entity.pdbx_description
1 polymer ?
#
loop_
_entity_poly.entity_id
_entity_poly.type
_entity_poly.pdbx_seq_one_letter_code
_entity_poly.pdbx_strand_id
1 'polypeptide(L)'
;PARLRRVWTETQDFIKTVQNNIHEQINQTPATRLILKTESHNLPKDSSLPPTWKAVEVNGLNPDRFQIVQINDTDFTTITNLSEFEYRNGATNEVLKGLSAVKKAIESSNMLRIINEEDRKGENPGDIKIKDSKPEPYTPAITLLQSPYQFQMLVPASSVPQVLEIITSLYDKWFSKVHGKLPLNVSVLAANRKFPLYVLLDSASRMLKNHDGFNKLYDMEPYWDVNGSRSDPYYGYYPTDDGVSPEKLAPIKDGKKFYLTPGWFDFDFLGGTADRGRIFYGTGEKPEEKPARESICYGWIKPRPYNFHRIKDMLRLYNILGGLSRTQVNGIEQALISKLESWKNHEDPDKKNIFYEFAKAVIIHAFTPKKWQMMPPENRAFVESAIDSGLLVDTIQLYNHVLKVKIGGEER
;
A
#
# COMPACT_ATOMS: atom_id res chain seq x y z
N PRO A 1 31.90 17.77 5.13
CA PRO A 1 30.82 18.39 5.95
C PRO A 1 29.67 19.03 5.14
N ALA A 2 29.96 20.02 4.27
CA ALA A 2 28.92 20.74 3.53
C ALA A 2 28.11 19.88 2.53
N ARG A 3 28.77 18.95 1.82
CA ARG A 3 28.08 18.03 0.87
C ARG A 3 27.13 17.07 1.56
N LEU A 4 27.54 16.47 2.68
CA LEU A 4 26.68 15.58 3.48
C LEU A 4 25.49 16.35 4.06
N ARG A 5 25.71 17.57 4.57
CA ARG A 5 24.63 18.44 5.04
C ARG A 5 23.64 18.76 3.92
N ARG A 6 24.12 19.01 2.70
CA ARG A 6 23.25 19.24 1.53
C ARG A 6 22.40 18.01 1.24
N VAL A 7 22.99 16.82 1.14
CA VAL A 7 22.22 15.57 0.92
C VAL A 7 21.17 15.38 2.01
N TRP A 8 21.54 15.62 3.27
CA TRP A 8 20.62 15.55 4.41
C TRP A 8 19.45 16.53 4.31
N THR A 9 19.73 17.80 3.98
CA THR A 9 18.67 18.82 3.82
C THR A 9 17.77 18.51 2.63
N GLU A 10 18.33 18.15 1.47
CA GLU A 10 17.55 17.82 0.26
C GLU A 10 16.62 16.62 0.48
N THR A 11 17.12 15.58 1.15
CA THR A 11 16.30 14.40 1.47
C THR A 11 15.25 14.69 2.54
N GLN A 12 15.55 15.58 3.50
CA GLN A 12 14.56 16.06 4.47
C GLN A 12 13.41 16.82 3.79
N ASP A 13 13.75 17.73 2.87
CA ASP A 13 12.77 18.55 2.17
C ASP A 13 11.93 17.70 1.21
N PHE A 14 12.55 16.75 0.50
CA PHE A 14 11.85 15.74 -0.29
C PHE A 14 10.79 15.00 0.55
N ILE A 15 11.16 14.48 1.73
CA ILE A 15 10.23 13.74 2.59
C ILE A 15 9.09 14.61 3.12
N LYS A 16 9.38 15.86 3.50
CA LYS A 16 8.33 16.82 3.90
C LYS A 16 7.37 17.09 2.74
N THR A 17 7.88 17.27 1.53
CA THR A 17 7.04 17.48 0.35
C THR A 17 6.19 16.25 0.06
N VAL A 18 6.76 15.04 0.11
CA VAL A 18 5.99 13.79 -0.03
C VAL A 18 4.86 13.73 0.99
N GLN A 19 5.14 13.95 2.27
CA GLN A 19 4.11 13.92 3.32
C GLN A 19 2.99 14.94 3.07
N ASN A 20 3.33 16.18 2.71
CA ASN A 20 2.35 17.22 2.45
C ASN A 20 1.46 16.86 1.26
N ASN A 21 2.04 16.36 0.17
CA ASN A 21 1.27 15.94 -1.02
C ASN A 21 0.34 14.75 -0.68
N ILE A 22 0.79 13.81 0.16
CA ILE A 22 -0.06 12.70 0.62
C ILE A 22 -1.22 13.23 1.47
N HIS A 23 -0.96 14.13 2.42
CA HIS A 23 -2.02 14.76 3.22
C HIS A 23 -3.01 15.53 2.35
N GLU A 24 -2.54 16.34 1.41
CA GLU A 24 -3.39 17.09 0.48
C GLU A 24 -4.24 16.15 -0.37
N GLN A 25 -3.65 15.09 -0.92
CA GLN A 25 -4.35 14.10 -1.73
C GLN A 25 -5.44 13.38 -0.94
N ILE A 26 -5.15 12.96 0.29
CA ILE A 26 -6.13 12.30 1.16
C ILE A 26 -7.23 13.28 1.63
N ASN A 27 -6.89 14.56 1.80
CA ASN A 27 -7.85 15.59 2.23
C ASN A 27 -8.77 16.11 1.11
N GLN A 28 -8.58 15.70 -0.15
CA GLN A 28 -9.51 16.04 -1.23
C GLN A 28 -10.94 15.53 -0.95
N THR A 29 -11.06 14.43 -0.20
CA THR A 29 -12.35 13.93 0.31
C THR A 29 -12.16 13.61 1.79
N PRO A 30 -12.30 14.61 2.69
CA PRO A 30 -11.95 14.44 4.08
C PRO A 30 -12.89 13.43 4.74
N ALA A 31 -12.31 12.48 5.46
CA ALA A 31 -13.09 11.58 6.30
C ALA A 31 -13.78 12.41 7.38
N THR A 32 -14.98 12.00 7.77
CA THR A 32 -15.75 12.71 8.80
C THR A 32 -16.02 11.78 9.97
N ARG A 33 -15.78 12.28 11.18
CA ARG A 33 -16.17 11.64 12.44
C ARG A 33 -17.29 12.45 13.11
N LEU A 34 -17.98 11.85 14.07
CA LEU A 34 -18.96 12.54 14.90
C LEU A 34 -18.38 12.82 16.28
N ILE A 35 -18.56 14.05 16.74
CA ILE A 35 -18.41 14.44 18.14
C ILE A 35 -19.79 14.36 18.79
N LEU A 36 -19.93 13.48 19.77
CA LEU A 36 -21.17 13.26 20.51
C LEU A 36 -21.05 13.94 21.87
N LYS A 37 -21.94 14.88 22.15
CA LYS A 37 -22.01 15.59 23.44
C LYS A 37 -23.10 14.98 24.29
N THR A 38 -22.79 14.72 25.55
CA THR A 38 -23.72 14.11 26.51
C THR A 38 -24.29 15.14 27.50
N GLU A 39 -25.42 14.80 28.13
CA GLU A 39 -26.08 15.68 29.11
C GLU A 39 -25.47 15.64 30.53
N SER A 40 -24.60 14.67 30.86
CA SER A 40 -24.13 14.46 32.24
C SER A 40 -22.70 13.92 32.34
N HIS A 41 -22.01 14.19 33.46
CA HIS A 41 -20.69 13.64 33.83
C HIS A 41 -20.70 12.12 34.12
N ASN A 42 -21.73 11.39 33.70
CA ASN A 42 -22.12 10.08 34.24
C ASN A 42 -21.43 8.88 33.57
N LEU A 43 -20.22 9.04 33.03
CA LEU A 43 -19.40 7.85 32.86
C LEU A 43 -18.83 7.43 34.22
N PRO A 44 -18.88 6.13 34.56
CA PRO A 44 -18.12 5.62 35.70
C PRO A 44 -16.66 6.03 35.55
N LYS A 45 -16.16 6.83 36.49
CA LYS A 45 -14.73 7.14 36.60
C LYS A 45 -14.00 5.85 36.95
N ASP A 46 -13.51 5.11 35.96
CA ASP A 46 -12.34 4.29 36.22
C ASP A 46 -11.10 5.18 36.04
N SER A 47 -10.83 6.00 37.07
CA SER A 47 -9.85 7.08 37.05
C SER A 47 -8.39 6.61 36.96
N SER A 48 -8.16 5.30 36.78
CA SER A 48 -6.84 4.69 36.79
C SER A 48 -6.36 4.23 35.42
N LEU A 49 -7.25 4.19 34.41
CA LEU A 49 -6.94 3.67 33.08
C LEU A 49 -6.99 4.79 32.02
N PRO A 50 -6.13 4.76 30.99
CA PRO A 50 -6.29 5.62 29.82
C PRO A 50 -7.67 5.39 29.20
N PRO A 51 -8.28 6.40 28.54
CA PRO A 51 -9.61 6.25 27.95
C PRO A 51 -9.63 5.05 27.00
N THR A 52 -10.26 3.96 27.42
CA THR A 52 -10.51 2.81 26.56
C THR A 52 -11.63 3.17 25.61
N TRP A 53 -11.53 2.70 24.37
CA TRP A 53 -12.62 2.82 23.43
C TRP A 53 -13.78 1.92 23.89
N LYS A 54 -15.01 2.34 23.61
CA LYS A 54 -16.22 1.58 23.90
C LYS A 54 -17.04 1.39 22.63
N ALA A 55 -17.84 0.33 22.55
CA ALA A 55 -18.80 0.14 21.48
C ALA A 55 -20.14 0.78 21.87
N VAL A 56 -20.83 1.33 20.88
CA VAL A 56 -22.19 1.88 21.02
C VAL A 56 -23.09 1.09 20.11
N GLU A 57 -24.15 0.51 20.67
CA GLU A 57 -25.19 -0.21 19.94
C GLU A 57 -26.39 0.72 19.69
N VAL A 58 -26.83 0.81 18.45
CA VAL A 58 -27.93 1.68 18.01
C VAL A 58 -28.91 0.90 17.13
N ASN A 59 -30.17 0.88 17.54
CA ASN A 59 -31.23 0.18 16.82
C ASN A 59 -31.47 0.79 15.43
N GLY A 60 -31.67 -0.06 14.42
CA GLY A 60 -31.97 0.36 13.04
C GLY A 60 -30.75 0.73 12.21
N LEU A 61 -29.55 0.70 12.80
CA LEU A 61 -28.27 0.87 12.10
C LEU A 61 -27.71 -0.50 11.66
N ASN A 62 -27.05 -0.55 10.51
CA ASN A 62 -26.35 -1.73 9.99
C ASN A 62 -24.97 -1.34 9.45
N PRO A 63 -23.84 -1.80 10.04
CA PRO A 63 -23.76 -2.54 11.30
C PRO A 63 -24.44 -1.81 12.47
N ASP A 64 -24.94 -2.54 13.46
CA ASP A 64 -25.67 -1.99 14.61
C ASP A 64 -24.75 -1.32 15.65
N ARG A 65 -23.43 -1.46 15.48
CA ARG A 65 -22.43 -1.00 16.44
C ARG A 65 -21.33 -0.17 15.80
N PHE A 66 -21.00 0.94 16.44
CA PHE A 66 -19.80 1.73 16.15
C PHE A 66 -19.01 2.02 17.41
N GLN A 67 -17.73 2.32 17.26
CA GLN A 67 -16.83 2.56 18.39
C GLN A 67 -16.64 4.05 18.64
N ILE A 68 -16.58 4.40 19.93
CA ILE A 68 -16.31 5.75 20.42
C ILE A 68 -15.13 5.74 21.39
N VAL A 69 -14.44 6.89 21.50
CA VAL A 69 -13.49 7.17 22.57
C VAL A 69 -13.89 8.46 23.28
N GLN A 70 -13.74 8.46 24.60
CA GLN A 70 -13.99 9.65 25.42
C GLN A 70 -12.86 10.67 25.22
N ILE A 71 -13.20 11.90 24.84
CA ILE A 71 -12.23 13.00 24.70
C ILE A 71 -12.11 13.76 26.02
N ASN A 72 -13.25 14.01 26.67
CA ASN A 72 -13.35 14.68 27.96
C ASN A 72 -14.59 14.19 28.72
N ASP A 73 -14.93 14.81 29.84
CA ASP A 73 -16.04 14.38 30.70
C ASP A 73 -17.42 14.35 30.00
N THR A 74 -17.62 15.11 28.91
CA THR A 74 -18.93 15.25 28.26
C THR A 74 -18.94 14.84 26.80
N ASP A 75 -17.77 14.78 26.15
CA ASP A 75 -17.64 14.64 24.71
C ASP A 75 -16.95 13.33 24.33
N PHE A 76 -17.54 12.64 23.36
CA PHE A 76 -17.02 11.43 22.74
C PHE A 76 -16.77 11.66 21.26
N THR A 77 -15.81 10.95 20.69
CA THR A 77 -15.62 10.91 19.24
C THR A 77 -15.72 9.51 18.69
N THR A 78 -16.36 9.37 17.54
CA THR A 78 -16.39 8.11 16.80
C THR A 78 -15.02 7.80 16.21
N ILE A 79 -14.59 6.56 16.34
CA ILE A 79 -13.30 6.06 15.82
C ILE A 79 -13.48 4.95 14.77
N THR A 80 -14.72 4.70 14.36
CA THR A 80 -15.06 3.79 13.26
C THR A 80 -15.26 4.58 11.98
N ASN A 81 -14.94 3.97 10.84
CA ASN A 81 -15.25 4.55 9.55
C ASN A 81 -16.78 4.62 9.37
N LEU A 82 -17.34 5.82 9.39
CA LEU A 82 -18.79 6.00 9.33
C LEU A 82 -19.37 5.68 7.95
N SER A 83 -18.56 5.63 6.88
CA SER A 83 -19.04 5.34 5.51
C SER A 83 -19.62 3.94 5.33
N GLU A 84 -19.32 3.02 6.25
CA GLU A 84 -19.74 1.61 6.18
C GLU A 84 -21.17 1.38 6.72
N PHE A 85 -21.80 2.39 7.31
CA PHE A 85 -23.09 2.26 7.97
C PHE A 85 -24.26 2.58 7.04
N GLU A 86 -25.33 1.81 7.18
CA GLU A 86 -26.62 2.05 6.56
C GLU A 86 -27.71 2.16 7.63
N TYR A 87 -28.68 3.04 7.44
CA TYR A 87 -29.85 3.16 8.30
C TYR A 87 -31.09 2.98 7.45
N ARG A 88 -31.98 2.07 7.85
CA ARG A 88 -33.23 1.81 7.15
C ARG A 88 -34.40 2.29 7.99
N ASN A 89 -35.16 3.25 7.48
CA ASN A 89 -36.38 3.67 8.12
C ASN A 89 -37.51 2.69 7.78
N GLY A 90 -37.95 1.91 8.78
CA GLY A 90 -39.01 0.92 8.61
C GLY A 90 -40.38 1.48 8.20
N ALA A 91 -40.63 2.79 8.38
CA ALA A 91 -41.87 3.44 8.00
C ALA A 91 -41.88 3.98 6.56
N THR A 92 -40.73 4.46 6.06
CA THR A 92 -40.62 5.10 4.73
C THR A 92 -39.86 4.27 3.70
N ASN A 93 -39.26 3.14 4.09
CA ASN A 93 -38.30 2.36 3.30
C ASN A 93 -37.09 3.17 2.79
N GLU A 94 -36.84 4.36 3.35
CA GLU A 94 -35.69 5.17 3.02
C GLU A 94 -34.41 4.52 3.56
N VAL A 95 -33.37 4.49 2.72
CA VAL A 95 -32.04 3.97 3.07
C VAL A 95 -31.05 5.13 3.07
N LEU A 96 -30.58 5.49 4.26
CA LEU A 96 -29.48 6.44 4.43
C LEU A 96 -28.16 5.67 4.51
N LYS A 97 -27.06 6.31 4.12
CA LYS A 97 -25.70 5.73 4.19
C LYS A 97 -24.72 6.69 4.82
N GLY A 98 -23.67 6.13 5.40
CA GLY A 98 -22.55 6.91 5.91
C GLY A 98 -22.89 7.75 7.15
N LEU A 99 -22.35 8.96 7.19
CA LEU A 99 -22.58 9.93 8.26
C LEU A 99 -24.07 10.22 8.52
N SER A 100 -24.89 10.32 7.46
CA SER A 100 -26.32 10.64 7.60
C SER A 100 -27.09 9.47 8.23
N ALA A 101 -26.71 8.24 7.93
CA ALA A 101 -27.27 7.04 8.57
C ALA A 101 -27.02 7.05 10.08
N VAL A 102 -25.76 7.27 10.48
CA VAL A 102 -25.38 7.26 11.91
C VAL A 102 -26.04 8.40 12.66
N LYS A 103 -26.07 9.62 12.10
CA LYS A 103 -26.79 10.75 12.71
C LYS A 103 -28.27 10.45 12.90
N LYS A 104 -28.93 9.93 11.86
CA LYS A 104 -30.37 9.65 11.93
C LYS A 104 -30.68 8.57 12.96
N ALA A 105 -29.85 7.55 13.07
CA ALA A 105 -30.00 6.50 14.06
C ALA A 105 -29.85 7.04 15.50
N ILE A 106 -28.89 7.95 15.73
CA ILE A 106 -28.69 8.61 17.02
C ILE A 106 -29.89 9.51 17.36
N GLU A 107 -30.36 10.34 16.42
CA GLU A 107 -31.51 11.24 16.61
C GLU A 107 -32.82 10.47 16.89
N SER A 108 -32.95 9.27 16.31
CA SER A 108 -34.12 8.41 16.50
C SER A 108 -34.05 7.61 17.81
N SER A 109 -32.92 7.65 18.51
CA SER A 109 -32.68 6.91 19.75
C SER A 109 -32.69 7.85 20.96
N ASN A 110 -33.52 7.56 21.96
CA ASN A 110 -33.55 8.36 23.19
C ASN A 110 -32.29 8.16 24.05
N MET A 111 -31.79 6.93 24.11
CA MET A 111 -30.57 6.54 24.83
C MET A 111 -29.73 5.65 23.91
N LEU A 112 -28.41 5.77 23.98
CA LEU A 112 -27.47 4.88 23.30
C LEU A 112 -26.86 3.91 24.31
N ARG A 113 -26.80 2.63 23.93
CA ARG A 113 -26.28 1.57 24.77
C ARG A 113 -24.77 1.44 24.58
N ILE A 114 -24.00 1.65 25.64
CA ILE A 114 -22.55 1.49 25.68
C ILE A 114 -22.20 0.09 26.14
N ILE A 115 -21.33 -0.57 25.39
CA ILE A 115 -20.84 -1.91 25.63
C ILE A 115 -19.31 -1.90 25.65
N ASN A 116 -18.70 -2.63 26.58
CA ASN A 116 -17.28 -2.93 26.51
C ASN A 116 -17.06 -4.17 25.63
N GLU A 117 -16.44 -3.99 24.45
CA GLU A 117 -16.16 -5.10 23.52
C GLU A 117 -15.07 -6.04 24.04
N GLU A 118 -14.20 -5.58 24.95
CA GLU A 118 -13.07 -6.37 25.47
C GLU A 118 -13.45 -7.20 26.71
N ASP A 119 -14.54 -6.84 27.41
CA ASP A 119 -14.96 -7.55 28.61
C ASP A 119 -15.78 -8.81 28.30
N ARG A 120 -15.14 -9.96 28.50
CA ARG A 120 -15.82 -11.29 28.52
C ARG A 120 -16.69 -11.50 29.76
N LYS A 121 -16.62 -10.61 30.76
CA LYS A 121 -17.29 -10.72 32.06
C LYS A 121 -18.50 -9.79 32.15
N GLY A 122 -19.45 -9.91 31.22
CA GLY A 122 -20.85 -9.49 31.40
C GLY A 122 -21.12 -8.22 32.22
N GLU A 123 -20.31 -7.17 32.08
CA GLU A 123 -20.60 -5.89 32.71
C GLU A 123 -21.92 -5.38 32.14
N ASN A 124 -22.78 -4.85 33.02
CA ASN A 124 -24.05 -4.31 32.58
C ASN A 124 -23.78 -3.16 31.61
N PRO A 125 -24.42 -3.14 30.43
CA PRO A 125 -24.31 -2.04 29.50
C PRO A 125 -24.69 -0.74 30.20
N GLY A 126 -23.91 0.32 29.99
CA GLY A 126 -24.26 1.66 30.43
C GLY A 126 -25.11 2.35 29.38
N ASP A 127 -26.03 3.22 29.77
CA ASP A 127 -26.81 4.02 28.83
C ASP A 127 -26.35 5.48 28.86
N ILE A 128 -26.15 6.08 27.69
CA ILE A 128 -25.85 7.51 27.57
C ILE A 128 -26.91 8.25 26.78
N LYS A 129 -27.23 9.45 27.25
CA LYS A 129 -28.10 10.38 26.54
C LYS A 129 -27.25 11.37 25.75
N ILE A 130 -27.46 11.41 24.44
CA ILE A 130 -26.80 12.37 23.55
C ILE A 130 -27.62 13.65 23.51
N LYS A 131 -26.97 14.77 23.84
CA LYS A 131 -27.52 16.12 23.75
C LYS A 131 -27.40 16.68 22.34
N ASP A 132 -26.24 16.46 21.72
CA ASP A 132 -25.88 17.05 20.43
C ASP A 132 -24.86 16.16 19.70
N SER A 133 -24.88 16.18 18.37
CA SER A 133 -23.91 15.48 17.53
C SER A 133 -23.40 16.39 16.42
N LYS A 134 -22.08 16.57 16.34
CA LYS A 134 -21.45 17.45 15.35
C LYS A 134 -20.47 16.69 14.47
N PRO A 135 -20.55 16.84 13.13
CA PRO A 135 -19.57 16.28 12.24
C PRO A 135 -18.27 17.08 12.35
N GLU A 136 -17.15 16.38 12.34
CA GLU A 136 -15.81 16.96 12.33
C GLU A 136 -14.98 16.28 11.24
N PRO A 137 -14.42 17.03 10.28
CA PRO A 137 -13.50 16.46 9.29
C PRO A 137 -12.17 16.10 9.94
N TYR A 138 -11.55 15.02 9.47
CA TYR A 138 -10.20 14.63 9.88
C TYR A 138 -9.44 14.01 8.70
N THR A 139 -8.11 14.06 8.78
CA THR A 139 -7.22 13.39 7.83
C THR A 139 -6.95 11.96 8.31
N PRO A 140 -7.40 10.91 7.59
CA PRO A 140 -7.17 9.51 7.99
C PRO A 140 -5.74 9.04 7.70
N ALA A 141 -4.73 9.89 7.95
CA ALA A 141 -3.34 9.62 7.65
C ALA A 141 -2.47 10.02 8.85
N ILE A 142 -1.64 9.11 9.33
CA ILE A 142 -0.84 9.30 10.56
C ILE A 142 0.63 9.10 10.23
N THR A 143 1.43 10.15 10.42
CA THR A 143 2.89 10.06 10.27
C THR A 143 3.48 9.45 11.55
N LEU A 144 4.15 8.31 11.41
CA LEU A 144 4.79 7.59 12.50
C LEU A 144 6.25 8.00 12.69
N LEU A 145 6.95 8.20 11.56
CA LEU A 145 8.34 8.60 11.56
C LEU A 145 8.61 9.51 10.37
N GLN A 146 9.31 10.61 10.63
CA GLN A 146 9.78 11.52 9.59
C GLN A 146 11.25 11.88 9.88
N SER A 147 12.15 11.38 9.04
CA SER A 147 13.57 11.69 9.09
C SER A 147 14.14 11.68 7.66
N PRO A 148 15.30 12.29 7.40
CA PRO A 148 15.80 12.43 6.02
C PRO A 148 16.13 11.12 5.31
N TYR A 149 16.32 10.03 6.05
CA TYR A 149 16.63 8.71 5.49
C TYR A 149 15.51 7.68 5.71
N GLN A 150 14.45 8.04 6.43
CA GLN A 150 13.35 7.13 6.74
C GLN A 150 12.05 7.89 6.97
N PHE A 151 11.00 7.46 6.26
CA PHE A 151 9.65 7.97 6.37
C PHE A 151 8.68 6.79 6.57
N GLN A 152 7.77 6.90 7.53
CA GLN A 152 6.73 5.90 7.78
C GLN A 152 5.41 6.57 8.08
N MET A 153 4.35 6.06 7.45
CA MET A 153 3.02 6.63 7.53
C MET A 153 1.97 5.53 7.48
N LEU A 154 0.92 5.67 8.28
CA LEU A 154 -0.31 4.90 8.15
C LEU A 154 -1.28 5.68 7.27
N VAL A 155 -1.82 5.03 6.25
CA VAL A 155 -2.79 5.59 5.31
C VAL A 155 -3.88 4.56 5.03
N PRO A 156 -5.07 4.98 4.57
CA PRO A 156 -6.09 4.03 4.11
C PRO A 156 -5.53 3.19 2.94
N ALA A 157 -5.87 1.91 2.90
CA ALA A 157 -5.40 1.02 1.83
C ALA A 157 -5.84 1.52 0.43
N SER A 158 -7.00 2.17 0.35
CA SER A 158 -7.54 2.78 -0.86
C SER A 158 -6.72 3.95 -1.41
N SER A 159 -5.93 4.64 -0.59
CA SER A 159 -5.08 5.75 -1.05
C SER A 159 -3.68 5.32 -1.47
N VAL A 160 -3.27 4.08 -1.21
CA VAL A 160 -1.91 3.60 -1.53
C VAL A 160 -1.52 3.79 -3.00
N PRO A 161 -2.39 3.54 -4.00
CA PRO A 161 -2.01 3.73 -5.40
C PRO A 161 -1.58 5.17 -5.70
N GLN A 162 -2.33 6.15 -5.21
CA GLN A 162 -2.03 7.58 -5.36
C GLN A 162 -0.78 7.96 -4.55
N VAL A 163 -0.59 7.39 -3.36
CA VAL A 163 0.63 7.60 -2.56
C VAL A 163 1.86 7.11 -3.32
N LEU A 164 1.81 5.93 -3.93
CA LEU A 164 2.90 5.38 -4.74
C LEU A 164 3.17 6.24 -5.98
N GLU A 165 2.13 6.77 -6.62
CA GLU A 165 2.26 7.71 -7.73
C GLU A 165 2.93 9.03 -7.31
N ILE A 166 2.55 9.60 -6.16
CA ILE A 166 3.18 10.81 -5.59
C ILE A 166 4.66 10.56 -5.32
N ILE A 167 4.99 9.46 -4.63
CA ILE A 167 6.37 9.13 -4.26
C ILE A 167 7.24 8.95 -5.51
N THR A 168 6.78 8.15 -6.48
CA THR A 168 7.55 7.87 -7.70
C THR A 168 7.69 9.11 -8.59
N SER A 169 6.65 9.93 -8.71
CA SER A 169 6.69 11.17 -9.51
C SER A 169 7.60 12.22 -8.89
N LEU A 170 7.54 12.40 -7.56
CA LEU A 170 8.41 13.33 -6.86
C LEU A 170 9.87 12.86 -6.90
N TYR A 171 10.13 11.56 -6.70
CA TYR A 171 11.50 11.03 -6.75
C TYR A 171 12.12 11.25 -8.13
N ASP A 172 11.41 10.88 -9.20
CA ASP A 172 11.93 11.04 -10.57
C ASP A 172 12.16 12.50 -10.93
N LYS A 173 11.33 13.42 -10.41
CA LYS A 173 11.50 14.86 -10.62
C LYS A 173 12.69 15.41 -9.82
N TRP A 174 12.72 15.17 -8.52
CA TRP A 174 13.67 15.78 -7.58
C TRP A 174 15.07 15.22 -7.75
N PHE A 175 15.19 13.91 -7.99
CA PHE A 175 16.46 13.19 -8.05
C PHE A 175 16.82 12.68 -9.46
N SER A 176 16.19 13.22 -10.51
CA SER A 176 16.45 12.89 -11.93
C SER A 176 17.94 12.82 -12.30
N LYS A 177 18.78 13.69 -11.73
CA LYS A 177 20.23 13.76 -12.03
C LYS A 177 21.06 12.66 -11.37
N VAL A 178 20.52 11.97 -10.36
CA VAL A 178 21.25 11.01 -9.51
C VAL A 178 20.56 9.64 -9.44
N HIS A 179 19.71 9.33 -10.42
CA HIS A 179 19.17 7.98 -10.58
C HIS A 179 20.28 6.93 -10.63
N GLY A 180 20.07 5.78 -9.99
CA GLY A 180 21.11 4.76 -9.87
C GLY A 180 22.28 5.11 -8.96
N LYS A 181 22.28 6.28 -8.28
CA LYS A 181 23.27 6.68 -7.27
C LYS A 181 22.65 6.90 -5.89
N LEU A 182 21.43 7.42 -5.83
CA LEU A 182 20.69 7.64 -4.58
C LEU A 182 19.40 6.80 -4.59
N PRO A 183 19.44 5.54 -4.11
CA PRO A 183 18.28 4.66 -4.15
C PRO A 183 17.19 5.12 -3.18
N LEU A 184 15.92 4.89 -3.55
CA LEU A 184 14.77 5.01 -2.66
C LEU A 184 14.10 3.64 -2.52
N ASN A 185 14.03 3.14 -1.30
CA ASN A 185 13.34 1.89 -0.97
C ASN A 185 11.94 2.22 -0.44
N VAL A 186 10.92 1.56 -0.98
CA VAL A 186 9.52 1.75 -0.59
C VAL A 186 8.89 0.41 -0.27
N SER A 187 8.21 0.32 0.86
CA SER A 187 7.43 -0.88 1.20
C SER A 187 6.00 -0.54 1.56
N VAL A 188 5.09 -1.46 1.25
CA VAL A 188 3.66 -1.38 1.61
C VAL A 188 3.29 -2.59 2.46
N LEU A 189 2.90 -2.34 3.71
CA LEU A 189 2.37 -3.37 4.59
C LEU A 189 0.90 -3.05 4.90
N ALA A 190 0.03 -4.02 4.63
CA ALA A 190 -1.36 -3.96 5.02
C ALA A 190 -1.66 -4.98 6.12
N ALA A 191 -2.59 -4.65 7.01
CA ALA A 191 -3.06 -5.53 8.05
C ALA A 191 -4.53 -5.20 8.37
N ASN A 192 -5.23 -6.14 9.01
CA ASN A 192 -6.58 -5.87 9.50
C ASN A 192 -6.55 -4.83 10.64
N ARG A 193 -7.65 -4.09 10.83
CA ARG A 193 -7.75 -3.01 11.84
C ARG A 193 -7.33 -3.42 13.26
N LYS A 194 -7.69 -4.63 13.68
CA LYS A 194 -7.38 -5.18 15.02
C LYS A 194 -5.99 -5.87 15.08
N PHE A 195 -5.14 -5.71 14.06
CA PHE A 195 -3.80 -6.28 14.05
C PHE A 195 -2.88 -5.54 15.03
N PRO A 196 -2.04 -6.23 15.83
CA PRO A 196 -1.20 -5.57 16.81
C PRO A 196 -0.17 -4.61 16.16
N LEU A 197 -0.26 -3.31 16.49
CA LEU A 197 0.58 -2.27 15.90
C LEU A 197 2.08 -2.55 16.06
N TYR A 198 2.53 -3.05 17.22
CA TYR A 198 3.93 -3.35 17.44
C TYR A 198 4.48 -4.44 16.49
N VAL A 199 3.65 -5.41 16.07
CA VAL A 199 4.03 -6.43 15.09
C VAL A 199 4.12 -5.83 13.70
N LEU A 200 3.22 -4.90 13.37
CA LEU A 200 3.24 -4.18 12.09
C LEU A 200 4.50 -3.32 11.99
N LEU A 201 4.87 -2.61 13.06
CA LEU A 201 6.09 -1.79 13.13
C LEU A 201 7.37 -2.65 13.07
N ASP A 202 7.42 -3.78 13.78
CA ASP A 202 8.53 -4.75 13.67
C ASP A 202 8.67 -5.25 12.22
N SER A 203 7.55 -5.64 11.60
CA SER A 203 7.53 -6.09 10.20
C SER A 203 8.00 -5.00 9.23
N ALA A 204 7.55 -3.76 9.42
CA ALA A 204 8.00 -2.60 8.64
C ALA A 204 9.50 -2.31 8.83
N SER A 205 10.05 -2.61 10.01
CA SER A 205 11.48 -2.47 10.29
C SER A 205 12.34 -3.56 9.62
N ARG A 206 11.74 -4.70 9.25
CA ARG A 206 12.41 -5.80 8.53
C ARG A 206 12.37 -5.61 7.01
N MET A 207 11.29 -5.04 6.47
CA MET A 207 11.16 -4.85 5.02
C MET A 207 12.25 -3.93 4.48
N LEU A 208 12.88 -4.37 3.38
CA LEU A 208 13.90 -3.60 2.66
C LEU A 208 15.03 -3.07 3.56
N LYS A 209 15.32 -3.82 4.63
CA LYS A 209 16.34 -3.55 5.64
C LYS A 209 17.10 -4.83 5.94
N ASN A 210 18.27 -4.69 6.57
CA ASN A 210 19.07 -5.82 7.09
C ASN A 210 19.44 -6.88 6.03
N HIS A 211 19.65 -6.46 4.78
CA HIS A 211 20.22 -7.29 3.73
C HIS A 211 21.22 -6.48 2.92
N ASP A 212 22.45 -6.99 2.80
CA ASP A 212 23.56 -6.26 2.18
C ASP A 212 23.27 -5.87 0.72
N GLY A 213 22.50 -6.69 0.02
CA GLY A 213 22.12 -6.45 -1.38
C GLY A 213 21.32 -5.16 -1.63
N PHE A 214 20.65 -4.57 -0.64
CA PHE A 214 19.84 -3.37 -0.88
C PHE A 214 20.66 -2.11 -1.19
N ASN A 215 21.94 -2.10 -0.80
CA ASN A 215 22.84 -0.96 -1.00
C ASN A 215 24.02 -1.31 -1.93
N LYS A 216 23.94 -2.43 -2.67
CA LYS A 216 24.98 -2.85 -3.62
C LYS A 216 24.82 -2.21 -4.99
N LEU A 217 25.93 -2.19 -5.70
CA LEU A 217 25.99 -1.89 -7.13
C LEU A 217 25.65 -3.16 -7.93
N TYR A 218 24.85 -3.01 -8.97
CA TYR A 218 24.50 -4.08 -9.90
C TYR A 218 24.81 -3.67 -11.32
N ASP A 219 25.39 -4.59 -12.09
CA ASP A 219 25.58 -4.45 -13.53
C ASP A 219 24.22 -4.45 -14.25
N MET A 220 23.75 -3.28 -14.65
CA MET A 220 22.43 -3.10 -15.22
C MET A 220 22.35 -1.93 -16.20
N GLU A 221 21.40 -2.00 -17.13
CA GLU A 221 21.10 -0.88 -18.02
C GLU A 221 20.36 0.23 -17.26
N PRO A 222 20.54 1.51 -17.66
CA PRO A 222 19.77 2.61 -17.11
C PRO A 222 18.28 2.39 -17.33
N TYR A 223 17.48 2.58 -16.28
CA TYR A 223 16.03 2.40 -16.31
C TYR A 223 15.26 3.73 -16.44
N TRP A 224 15.95 4.80 -16.84
CA TRP A 224 15.40 6.15 -17.00
C TRP A 224 15.91 6.79 -18.30
N ASP A 225 15.30 7.89 -18.73
CA ASP A 225 15.77 8.63 -19.89
C ASP A 225 17.14 9.28 -19.61
N VAL A 226 18.17 8.78 -20.28
CA VAL A 226 19.55 9.24 -20.13
C VAL A 226 19.91 10.42 -21.03
N ASN A 227 19.05 10.82 -21.97
CA ASN A 227 19.38 11.82 -22.99
C ASN A 227 19.77 13.17 -22.37
N GLY A 228 19.04 13.62 -21.33
CA GLY A 228 19.37 14.85 -20.61
C GLY A 228 20.61 14.75 -19.72
N SER A 229 21.04 13.54 -19.35
CA SER A 229 22.18 13.31 -18.43
C SER A 229 23.51 13.16 -19.17
N ARG A 230 23.49 12.78 -20.45
CA ARG A 230 24.69 12.52 -21.28
C ARG A 230 25.64 13.72 -21.39
N SER A 231 25.09 14.92 -21.42
CA SER A 231 25.86 16.18 -21.56
C SER A 231 26.15 16.86 -20.22
N ASP A 232 25.67 16.33 -19.09
CA ASP A 232 25.91 16.93 -17.78
C ASP A 232 27.33 16.56 -17.29
N PRO A 233 28.24 17.54 -17.15
CA PRO A 233 29.63 17.26 -16.83
C PRO A 233 29.85 16.78 -15.38
N TYR A 234 28.84 16.89 -14.52
CA TYR A 234 28.94 16.54 -13.10
C TYR A 234 28.16 15.28 -12.74
N TYR A 235 26.98 15.09 -13.33
CA TYR A 235 26.05 14.03 -12.95
C TYR A 235 25.94 12.89 -13.96
N GLY A 236 26.46 13.08 -15.18
CA GLY A 236 26.36 12.13 -16.28
C GLY A 236 27.28 10.92 -16.21
N TYR A 237 28.20 10.83 -15.24
CA TYR A 237 29.23 9.77 -15.17
C TYR A 237 28.87 8.68 -14.17
N TYR A 238 29.02 7.42 -14.58
CA TYR A 238 28.65 6.23 -13.80
C TYR A 238 29.73 5.15 -13.88
N PRO A 239 29.88 4.31 -12.83
CA PRO A 239 30.88 3.25 -12.81
C PRO A 239 30.60 2.18 -13.87
N THR A 240 31.65 1.72 -14.55
CA THR A 240 31.59 0.60 -15.51
C THR A 240 32.01 -0.73 -14.89
N ASP A 241 32.43 -0.72 -13.63
CA ASP A 241 32.70 -1.90 -12.81
C ASP A 241 32.25 -1.69 -11.34
N ASP A 242 32.45 -2.70 -10.51
CA ASP A 242 32.08 -2.72 -9.09
C ASP A 242 33.03 -1.91 -8.19
N GLY A 243 34.19 -1.49 -8.69
CA GLY A 243 35.23 -0.75 -7.97
C GLY A 243 35.29 0.72 -8.38
N VAL A 244 34.66 1.61 -7.59
CA VAL A 244 34.50 3.04 -7.90
C VAL A 244 35.85 3.80 -7.89
N SER A 245 36.62 3.67 -8.97
CA SER A 245 37.77 4.51 -9.31
C SER A 245 37.34 5.61 -10.30
N PRO A 246 37.81 6.85 -10.18
CA PRO A 246 37.53 7.91 -11.16
C PRO A 246 37.86 7.53 -12.60
N GLU A 247 38.87 6.68 -12.81
CA GLU A 247 39.30 6.19 -14.12
C GLU A 247 38.30 5.22 -14.78
N LYS A 248 37.39 4.67 -13.98
CA LYS A 248 36.40 3.65 -14.36
C LYS A 248 34.98 4.24 -14.42
N LEU A 249 34.89 5.56 -14.57
CA LEU A 249 33.65 6.28 -14.81
C LEU A 249 33.47 6.58 -16.30
N ALA A 250 32.30 6.27 -16.84
CA ALA A 250 31.95 6.63 -18.21
C ALA A 250 30.64 7.42 -18.27
N PRO A 251 30.44 8.27 -19.30
CA PRO A 251 29.16 8.91 -19.54
C PRO A 251 28.05 7.87 -19.72
N ILE A 252 26.93 8.07 -19.02
CA ILE A 252 25.75 7.21 -19.06
C ILE A 252 25.20 7.12 -20.48
N LYS A 253 24.92 5.91 -20.95
CA LYS A 253 24.43 5.66 -22.32
C LYS A 253 23.33 4.61 -22.30
N ASP A 254 22.38 4.78 -23.20
CA ASP A 254 21.27 3.85 -23.37
C ASP A 254 21.76 2.56 -24.03
N GLY A 255 21.17 1.43 -23.65
CA GLY A 255 21.59 0.09 -24.10
C GLY A 255 23.00 -0.33 -23.67
N LYS A 256 23.65 0.41 -22.76
CA LYS A 256 24.91 0.01 -22.13
C LYS A 256 24.69 -0.23 -20.65
N LYS A 257 25.35 -1.24 -20.10
CA LYS A 257 25.30 -1.52 -18.67
C LYS A 257 26.31 -0.71 -17.88
N PHE A 258 25.91 -0.39 -16.66
CA PHE A 258 26.68 0.32 -15.66
C PHE A 258 26.41 -0.31 -14.30
N TYR A 259 27.31 -0.06 -13.35
CA TYR A 259 27.12 -0.47 -11.97
C TYR A 259 26.29 0.59 -11.26
N LEU A 260 25.02 0.26 -11.02
CA LEU A 260 24.02 1.17 -10.46
C LEU A 260 23.50 0.64 -9.12
N THR A 261 23.12 1.55 -8.23
CA THR A 261 22.40 1.23 -6.99
C THR A 261 20.90 1.48 -7.19
N PRO A 262 20.10 0.44 -7.50
CA PRO A 262 18.66 0.61 -7.68
C PRO A 262 17.97 0.81 -6.33
N GLY A 263 16.86 1.57 -6.34
CA GLY A 263 15.88 1.50 -5.26
C GLY A 263 15.07 0.21 -5.34
N TRP A 264 14.42 -0.18 -4.24
CA TRP A 264 13.65 -1.41 -4.12
C TRP A 264 12.19 -1.15 -3.71
N PHE A 265 11.30 -2.04 -4.13
CA PHE A 265 9.88 -2.04 -3.80
C PHE A 265 9.42 -3.43 -3.40
N ASP A 266 8.69 -3.53 -2.29
CA ASP A 266 8.09 -4.79 -1.84
C ASP A 266 6.81 -4.52 -1.04
N PHE A 267 5.95 -5.51 -0.93
CA PHE A 267 4.69 -5.38 -0.22
C PHE A 267 4.23 -6.71 0.40
N ASP A 268 3.44 -6.63 1.46
CA ASP A 268 2.83 -7.82 2.07
C ASP A 268 1.54 -7.49 2.84
N PHE A 269 0.74 -8.53 3.06
CA PHE A 269 -0.42 -8.51 3.95
C PHE A 269 -0.14 -9.37 5.18
N LEU A 270 -0.29 -8.77 6.37
CA LEU A 270 -0.15 -9.45 7.65
C LEU A 270 -1.54 -9.81 8.19
N GLY A 271 -1.95 -11.05 7.94
CA GLY A 271 -3.20 -11.62 8.45
C GLY A 271 -3.05 -12.16 9.88
N GLY A 272 -1.88 -12.68 10.22
CA GLY A 272 -1.53 -13.18 11.56
C GLY A 272 -0.14 -12.75 11.99
N THR A 273 0.17 -12.86 13.29
CA THR A 273 1.48 -12.44 13.83
C THR A 273 2.64 -13.29 13.31
N ALA A 274 2.39 -14.53 12.89
CA ALA A 274 3.37 -15.42 12.27
C ALA A 274 3.83 -14.96 10.88
N ASP A 275 3.00 -14.18 10.19
CA ASP A 275 3.26 -13.71 8.81
C ASP A 275 4.52 -12.84 8.71
N ARG A 276 4.94 -12.20 9.80
CA ARG A 276 6.21 -11.46 9.88
C ARG A 276 7.42 -12.32 9.50
N GLY A 277 7.33 -13.64 9.71
CA GLY A 277 8.38 -14.59 9.35
C GLY A 277 8.59 -14.74 7.83
N ARG A 278 7.61 -14.32 7.01
CA ARG A 278 7.73 -14.28 5.55
C ARG A 278 8.59 -13.13 5.03
N ILE A 279 8.87 -12.13 5.88
CA ILE A 279 9.72 -10.99 5.54
C ILE A 279 11.17 -11.40 5.79
N PHE A 280 11.66 -12.23 4.88
CA PHE A 280 13.04 -12.68 4.85
C PHE A 280 13.55 -12.59 3.42
N TYR A 281 14.64 -11.84 3.25
CA TYR A 281 15.33 -11.74 1.99
C TYR A 281 16.46 -12.75 2.04
N GLY A 282 16.35 -13.81 1.24
CA GLY A 282 17.39 -14.82 1.15
C GLY A 282 18.71 -14.19 0.75
N THR A 283 19.78 -14.62 1.39
CA THR A 283 21.12 -14.45 0.82
C THR A 283 21.13 -15.29 -0.43
N GLY A 284 21.26 -14.68 -1.61
CA GLY A 284 21.63 -15.46 -2.77
C GLY A 284 22.87 -16.30 -2.44
N GLU A 285 23.00 -17.46 -3.07
CA GLU A 285 24.12 -18.38 -2.79
C GLU A 285 25.48 -17.71 -3.06
N LYS A 286 25.46 -16.56 -3.75
CA LYS A 286 26.60 -15.70 -4.03
C LYS A 286 26.38 -14.24 -3.58
N PRO A 287 27.41 -13.54 -3.07
CA PRO A 287 27.33 -12.14 -2.62
C PRO A 287 26.80 -11.13 -3.66
N GLU A 288 26.97 -11.42 -4.95
CA GLU A 288 26.55 -10.62 -6.10
C GLU A 288 25.07 -10.79 -6.49
N GLU A 289 24.35 -11.72 -5.87
CA GLU A 289 22.94 -11.97 -6.20
C GLU A 289 22.00 -10.94 -5.55
N LYS A 290 20.99 -10.54 -6.34
CA LYS A 290 19.96 -9.59 -5.90
C LYS A 290 19.19 -10.17 -4.70
N PRO A 291 18.75 -9.32 -3.75
CA PRO A 291 17.82 -9.74 -2.71
C PRO A 291 16.64 -10.46 -3.35
N ALA A 292 16.27 -11.62 -2.81
CA ALA A 292 15.15 -12.40 -3.30
C ALA A 292 14.32 -12.87 -2.10
N ARG A 293 13.00 -12.81 -2.25
CA ARG A 293 12.03 -13.23 -1.25
C ARG A 293 11.04 -14.17 -1.89
N GLU A 294 10.67 -15.22 -1.17
CA GLU A 294 9.59 -16.10 -1.61
C GLU A 294 8.27 -15.35 -1.58
N SER A 295 7.52 -15.44 -2.67
CA SER A 295 6.14 -14.99 -2.70
C SER A 295 5.22 -16.16 -2.38
N ILE A 296 4.12 -15.89 -1.66
CA ILE A 296 3.28 -16.92 -1.02
C ILE A 296 2.70 -17.92 -2.04
N CYS A 297 2.48 -17.50 -3.29
CA CYS A 297 1.73 -18.27 -4.29
C CYS A 297 2.34 -18.16 -5.70
N TYR A 298 3.63 -18.46 -5.85
CA TYR A 298 4.36 -18.25 -7.12
C TYR A 298 5.12 -19.46 -7.67
N GLY A 299 4.97 -20.63 -7.03
CA GLY A 299 5.68 -21.82 -7.46
C GLY A 299 7.20 -21.61 -7.47
N TRP A 300 7.77 -21.53 -8.68
CA TRP A 300 9.21 -21.40 -8.91
C TRP A 300 9.69 -19.96 -9.18
N ILE A 301 8.79 -19.00 -9.37
CA ILE A 301 9.18 -17.60 -9.63
C ILE A 301 9.39 -16.89 -8.29
N LYS A 302 10.46 -16.10 -8.18
CA LYS A 302 10.77 -15.30 -6.98
C LYS A 302 10.93 -13.83 -7.38
N PRO A 303 9.82 -13.11 -7.64
CA PRO A 303 9.91 -11.82 -8.31
C PRO A 303 10.10 -10.65 -7.33
N ARG A 304 9.93 -10.87 -6.02
CA ARG A 304 10.09 -9.87 -4.97
C ARG A 304 11.47 -9.95 -4.34
N PRO A 305 12.03 -8.82 -3.88
CA PRO A 305 11.57 -7.46 -4.10
C PRO A 305 11.79 -6.99 -5.55
N TYR A 306 10.96 -6.05 -6.00
CA TYR A 306 11.11 -5.40 -7.29
C TYR A 306 12.04 -4.20 -7.21
N ASN A 307 12.58 -3.74 -8.34
CA ASN A 307 13.19 -2.42 -8.40
C ASN A 307 12.12 -1.33 -8.23
N PHE A 308 12.46 -0.23 -7.56
CA PHE A 308 11.58 0.91 -7.27
C PHE A 308 10.86 1.45 -8.51
N HIS A 309 11.53 1.55 -9.66
CA HIS A 309 10.91 2.04 -10.89
C HIS A 309 9.74 1.17 -11.39
N ARG A 310 9.71 -0.13 -11.01
CA ARG A 310 8.63 -1.06 -11.37
C ARG A 310 7.31 -0.73 -10.66
N ILE A 311 7.30 0.16 -9.66
CA ILE A 311 6.05 0.69 -9.08
C ILE A 311 5.18 1.32 -10.17
N LYS A 312 5.78 2.09 -11.09
CA LYS A 312 5.05 2.71 -12.22
C LYS A 312 4.47 1.66 -13.17
N ASP A 313 5.18 0.55 -13.35
CA ASP A 313 4.69 -0.58 -14.14
C ASP A 313 3.48 -1.24 -13.46
N MET A 314 3.51 -1.42 -12.13
CA MET A 314 2.35 -1.93 -11.38
C MET A 314 1.15 -0.98 -11.45
N LEU A 315 1.36 0.34 -11.34
CA LEU A 315 0.32 1.35 -11.51
C LEU A 315 -0.27 1.32 -12.93
N ARG A 316 0.57 1.15 -13.95
CA ARG A 316 0.12 1.00 -15.35
C ARG A 316 -0.69 -0.28 -15.54
N LEU A 317 -0.23 -1.41 -14.99
CA LEU A 317 -0.96 -2.69 -15.04
C LEU A 317 -2.30 -2.59 -14.31
N TYR A 318 -2.33 -1.95 -13.14
CA TYR A 318 -3.57 -1.68 -12.40
C TYR A 318 -4.60 -0.95 -13.26
N ASN A 319 -4.18 0.08 -13.99
CA ASN A 319 -5.07 0.82 -14.90
C ASN A 319 -5.52 -0.04 -16.10
N ILE A 320 -4.60 -0.81 -16.71
CA ILE A 320 -4.94 -1.70 -17.85
C ILE A 320 -5.94 -2.79 -17.43
N LEU A 321 -5.70 -3.44 -16.29
CA LEU A 321 -6.56 -4.47 -15.73
C LEU A 321 -7.90 -3.92 -15.23
N GLY A 322 -8.01 -2.61 -15.03
CA GLY A 322 -9.26 -1.92 -14.71
C GLY A 322 -10.37 -2.11 -15.75
N GLY A 323 -10.01 -2.45 -16.99
CA GLY A 323 -10.98 -2.82 -18.04
C GLY A 323 -11.66 -4.19 -17.84
N LEU A 324 -11.28 -4.94 -16.81
CA LEU A 324 -11.80 -6.27 -16.49
C LEU A 324 -12.72 -6.23 -15.26
N SER A 325 -13.70 -7.14 -15.23
CA SER A 325 -14.49 -7.40 -14.02
C SER A 325 -13.66 -8.11 -12.95
N ARG A 326 -14.10 -8.00 -11.69
CA ARG A 326 -13.47 -8.71 -10.56
C ARG A 326 -13.39 -10.22 -10.80
N THR A 327 -14.42 -10.81 -11.38
CA THR A 327 -14.43 -12.24 -11.73
C THR A 327 -13.37 -12.59 -12.78
N GLN A 328 -13.17 -11.75 -13.79
CA GLN A 328 -12.13 -11.96 -14.80
C GLN A 328 -10.72 -11.87 -14.20
N VAL A 329 -10.47 -10.86 -13.35
CA VAL A 329 -9.19 -10.71 -12.65
C VAL A 329 -8.91 -11.91 -11.75
N ASN A 330 -9.90 -12.34 -10.95
CA ASN A 330 -9.77 -13.52 -10.10
C ASN A 330 -9.53 -14.79 -10.93
N GLY A 331 -10.18 -14.90 -12.10
CA GLY A 331 -9.96 -16.00 -13.03
C GLY A 331 -8.52 -16.06 -13.56
N ILE A 332 -7.95 -14.90 -13.94
CA ILE A 332 -6.53 -14.79 -14.33
C ILE A 332 -5.65 -15.27 -13.17
N GLU A 333 -5.82 -14.67 -11.99
CA GLU A 333 -5.02 -14.98 -10.81
C GLU A 333 -5.03 -16.48 -10.48
N GLN A 334 -6.22 -17.08 -10.37
CA GLN A 334 -6.36 -18.49 -10.04
C GLN A 334 -5.73 -19.40 -11.09
N ALA A 335 -5.92 -19.10 -12.38
CA ALA A 335 -5.33 -19.89 -13.46
C ALA A 335 -3.80 -19.84 -13.43
N LEU A 336 -3.22 -18.65 -13.26
CA LEU A 336 -1.77 -18.47 -13.23
C LEU A 336 -1.14 -19.09 -11.98
N ILE A 337 -1.68 -18.80 -10.79
CA ILE A 337 -1.17 -19.34 -9.52
C ILE A 337 -1.26 -20.86 -9.49
N SER A 338 -2.42 -21.42 -9.87
CA SER A 338 -2.59 -22.89 -9.91
C SER A 338 -1.56 -23.54 -10.82
N LYS A 339 -1.25 -22.89 -11.96
CA LYS A 339 -0.25 -23.41 -12.89
C LYS A 339 1.17 -23.32 -12.34
N LEU A 340 1.52 -22.17 -11.74
CA LEU A 340 2.80 -21.96 -11.07
C LEU A 340 3.04 -22.97 -9.94
N GLU A 341 2.03 -23.24 -9.12
CA GLU A 341 2.16 -24.23 -8.05
C GLU A 341 2.25 -25.65 -8.60
N SER A 342 1.39 -26.03 -9.56
CA SER A 342 1.35 -27.39 -10.12
C SER A 342 2.68 -27.83 -10.73
N TRP A 343 3.44 -26.88 -11.27
CA TRP A 343 4.71 -27.17 -11.90
C TRP A 343 5.92 -26.81 -11.03
N LYS A 344 5.76 -26.37 -9.77
CA LYS A 344 6.88 -25.94 -8.90
C LYS A 344 8.10 -26.88 -8.95
N ASN A 345 7.86 -28.18 -8.78
CA ASN A 345 8.91 -29.20 -8.73
C ASN A 345 9.13 -29.94 -10.08
N HIS A 346 8.50 -29.48 -11.16
CA HIS A 346 8.77 -30.01 -12.50
C HIS A 346 10.06 -29.42 -13.05
N GLU A 347 11.00 -30.30 -13.37
CA GLU A 347 12.25 -30.00 -14.06
C GLU A 347 12.04 -30.17 -15.57
N ASP A 348 11.57 -29.10 -16.20
CA ASP A 348 11.45 -28.99 -17.66
C ASP A 348 12.12 -27.67 -18.10
N PRO A 349 13.16 -27.71 -18.96
CA PRO A 349 13.84 -26.52 -19.46
C PRO A 349 12.90 -25.50 -20.14
N ASP A 350 11.82 -25.97 -20.79
CA ASP A 350 10.89 -25.14 -21.56
C ASP A 350 9.71 -24.65 -20.74
N LYS A 351 9.58 -25.08 -19.48
CA LYS A 351 8.49 -24.74 -18.56
C LYS A 351 8.16 -23.25 -18.49
N LYS A 352 9.16 -22.38 -18.55
CA LYS A 352 8.95 -20.92 -18.55
C LYS A 352 8.22 -20.46 -19.82
N ASN A 353 8.64 -20.95 -20.98
CA ASN A 353 8.02 -20.62 -22.26
C ASN A 353 6.60 -21.19 -22.36
N ILE A 354 6.40 -22.43 -21.90
CA ILE A 354 5.06 -23.04 -21.87
C ILE A 354 4.13 -22.26 -20.94
N PHE A 355 4.62 -21.85 -19.76
CA PHE A 355 3.86 -21.00 -18.85
C PHE A 355 3.53 -19.64 -19.49
N TYR A 356 4.47 -19.02 -20.19
CA TYR A 356 4.25 -17.76 -20.90
C TYR A 356 3.10 -17.86 -21.91
N GLU A 357 3.12 -18.87 -22.79
CA GLU A 357 2.06 -19.08 -23.77
C GLU A 357 0.70 -19.37 -23.12
N PHE A 358 0.70 -20.17 -22.05
CA PHE A 358 -0.51 -20.40 -21.24
C PHE A 358 -1.05 -19.10 -20.65
N ALA A 359 -0.19 -18.30 -20.01
CA ALA A 359 -0.57 -17.05 -19.37
C ALA A 359 -1.10 -16.03 -20.38
N LYS A 360 -0.44 -15.93 -21.55
CA LYS A 360 -0.88 -15.10 -22.66
C LYS A 360 -2.28 -15.50 -23.14
N ALA A 361 -2.54 -16.79 -23.32
CA ALA A 361 -3.87 -17.28 -23.69
C ALA A 361 -4.94 -16.94 -22.65
N VAL A 362 -4.65 -17.12 -21.36
CA VAL A 362 -5.55 -16.78 -20.24
C VAL A 362 -5.91 -15.28 -20.26
N ILE A 363 -4.92 -14.41 -20.45
CA ILE A 363 -5.12 -12.96 -20.46
C ILE A 363 -5.95 -12.53 -21.69
N ILE A 364 -5.61 -13.03 -22.88
CA ILE A 364 -6.36 -12.74 -24.11
C ILE A 364 -7.82 -13.19 -23.96
N HIS A 365 -8.05 -14.37 -23.38
CA HIS A 365 -9.40 -14.85 -23.10
C HIS A 365 -10.13 -13.94 -22.11
N ALA A 366 -9.47 -13.50 -21.03
CA ALA A 366 -10.06 -12.61 -20.04
C ALA A 366 -10.46 -11.24 -20.64
N PHE A 367 -9.61 -10.64 -21.48
CA PHE A 367 -9.96 -9.42 -22.21
C PHE A 367 -10.96 -9.65 -23.35
N THR A 368 -11.17 -10.90 -23.79
CA THR A 368 -11.74 -11.28 -25.09
C THR A 368 -10.82 -10.89 -26.26
N PRO A 369 -10.72 -11.71 -27.33
CA PRO A 369 -9.86 -11.41 -28.48
C PRO A 369 -10.13 -10.04 -29.10
N LYS A 370 -11.40 -9.62 -29.14
CA LYS A 370 -11.81 -8.32 -29.68
C LYS A 370 -11.24 -7.16 -28.87
N LYS A 371 -11.45 -7.12 -27.54
CA LYS A 371 -10.91 -6.00 -26.73
C LYS A 371 -9.39 -6.05 -26.67
N TRP A 372 -8.79 -7.25 -26.67
CA TRP A 372 -7.34 -7.39 -26.75
C TRP A 372 -6.77 -6.73 -28.02
N GLN A 373 -7.36 -6.99 -29.18
CA GLN A 373 -6.90 -6.38 -30.44
C GLN A 373 -7.12 -4.86 -30.49
N MET A 374 -8.16 -4.36 -29.83
CA MET A 374 -8.41 -2.91 -29.70
C MET A 374 -7.44 -2.22 -28.72
N MET A 375 -6.77 -2.97 -27.86
CA MET A 375 -5.78 -2.42 -26.94
C MET A 375 -4.55 -1.90 -27.72
N PRO A 376 -4.02 -0.72 -27.37
CA PRO A 376 -2.83 -0.18 -28.02
C PRO A 376 -1.67 -1.20 -28.04
N PRO A 377 -0.94 -1.36 -29.16
CA PRO A 377 0.14 -2.35 -29.28
C PRO A 377 1.17 -2.29 -28.16
N GLU A 378 1.51 -1.08 -27.69
CA GLU A 378 2.44 -0.83 -26.59
C GLU A 378 1.92 -1.33 -25.24
N ASN A 379 0.60 -1.32 -25.03
CA ASN A 379 -0.02 -1.87 -23.82
C ASN A 379 -0.06 -3.40 -23.89
N ARG A 380 -0.32 -3.97 -25.07
CA ARG A 380 -0.26 -5.43 -25.27
C ARG A 380 1.15 -5.97 -25.02
N ALA A 381 2.16 -5.37 -25.65
CA ALA A 381 3.56 -5.75 -25.46
C ALA A 381 4.00 -5.61 -23.99
N PHE A 382 3.54 -4.56 -23.31
CA PHE A 382 3.80 -4.37 -21.90
C PHE A 382 3.17 -5.44 -21.01
N VAL A 383 1.88 -5.77 -21.21
CA VAL A 383 1.20 -6.85 -20.47
C VAL A 383 1.89 -8.20 -20.69
N GLU A 384 2.29 -8.50 -21.92
CA GLU A 384 3.06 -9.70 -22.24
C GLU A 384 4.40 -9.74 -21.48
N SER A 385 5.16 -8.64 -21.46
CA SER A 385 6.42 -8.55 -20.69
C SER A 385 6.25 -8.69 -19.16
N ALA A 386 5.05 -8.34 -18.64
CA ALA A 386 4.75 -8.44 -17.22
C ALA A 386 4.53 -9.89 -16.74
N ILE A 387 4.22 -10.81 -17.67
CA ILE A 387 4.09 -12.24 -17.38
C ILE A 387 5.44 -12.82 -16.95
N ASP A 388 6.49 -12.54 -17.72
CA ASP A 388 7.83 -13.13 -17.52
C ASP A 388 8.52 -12.70 -16.23
N SER A 389 8.19 -11.50 -15.75
CA SER A 389 8.77 -10.91 -14.54
C SER A 389 7.99 -11.23 -13.27
N GLY A 390 6.87 -11.96 -13.38
CA GLY A 390 5.93 -12.17 -12.27
C GLY A 390 5.16 -10.92 -11.85
N LEU A 391 5.43 -9.77 -12.49
CA LEU A 391 4.85 -8.46 -12.17
C LEU A 391 3.32 -8.46 -12.29
N LEU A 392 2.77 -9.17 -13.27
CA LEU A 392 1.33 -9.25 -13.49
C LEU A 392 0.58 -9.83 -12.29
N VAL A 393 1.01 -11.00 -11.82
CA VAL A 393 0.38 -11.67 -10.69
C VAL A 393 0.55 -10.83 -9.42
N ASP A 394 1.65 -10.09 -9.26
CA ASP A 394 1.98 -9.39 -8.01
C ASP A 394 1.27 -8.05 -7.96
N THR A 395 1.05 -7.44 -9.12
CA THR A 395 0.08 -6.36 -9.26
C THR A 395 -1.28 -6.85 -8.79
N ILE A 396 -1.80 -7.98 -9.29
CA ILE A 396 -3.10 -8.50 -8.84
C ILE A 396 -3.09 -8.76 -7.31
N GLN A 397 -2.03 -9.36 -6.76
CA GLN A 397 -1.88 -9.58 -5.32
C GLN A 397 -1.90 -8.28 -4.52
N LEU A 398 -1.12 -7.28 -4.92
CA LEU A 398 -1.06 -5.98 -4.27
C LEU A 398 -2.46 -5.36 -4.19
N TYR A 399 -3.19 -5.28 -5.30
CA TYR A 399 -4.47 -4.60 -5.31
C TYR A 399 -5.63 -5.43 -4.73
N ASN A 400 -5.74 -6.72 -5.06
CA ASN A 400 -6.87 -7.55 -4.63
C ASN A 400 -6.75 -8.07 -3.19
N HIS A 401 -5.55 -8.42 -2.74
CA HIS A 401 -5.34 -9.14 -1.47
C HIS A 401 -4.71 -8.26 -0.40
N VAL A 402 -3.75 -7.40 -0.78
CA VAL A 402 -3.07 -6.50 0.17
C VAL A 402 -3.89 -5.25 0.41
N LEU A 403 -4.20 -4.50 -0.65
CA LEU A 403 -4.97 -3.26 -0.56
C LEU A 403 -6.47 -3.49 -0.50
N LYS A 404 -6.94 -4.62 -1.06
CA LYS A 404 -8.36 -4.98 -1.17
C LYS A 404 -9.20 -3.91 -1.88
N VAL A 405 -8.60 -3.24 -2.86
CA VAL A 405 -9.23 -2.20 -3.67
C VAL A 405 -9.61 -2.76 -5.02
N LYS A 406 -10.69 -2.25 -5.62
CA LYS A 406 -11.10 -2.65 -6.96
C LYS A 406 -10.03 -2.19 -7.97
N ILE A 407 -9.51 -3.13 -8.74
CA ILE A 407 -8.60 -2.82 -9.86
C ILE A 407 -9.26 -1.85 -10.84
N GLY A 408 -8.54 -0.79 -11.23
CA GLY A 408 -9.03 0.24 -12.15
C GLY A 408 -9.76 1.43 -11.52
N GLY A 409 -9.87 1.48 -10.19
CA GLY A 409 -10.30 2.68 -9.49
C GLY A 409 -11.72 3.14 -9.82
N GLU A 410 -12.71 2.37 -9.39
CA GLU A 410 -14.05 2.91 -9.12
C GLU A 410 -14.62 2.20 -7.89
N GLU A 411 -14.48 2.84 -6.73
CA GLU A 411 -15.45 2.61 -5.65
C GLU A 411 -16.78 3.22 -6.11
N ARG A 412 -17.86 2.44 -5.99
CA ARG A 412 -19.22 2.87 -6.31
C ARG A 412 -19.76 3.80 -5.24
#